data_AF-A0A932EYQ0-F1
#
_entry.id   AF-A0A932EYQ0-F1
#
_cell.length_a   1.000
_cell.length_b   1.000
_cell.length_c   1.000
_cell.angle_alpha   90.00
_cell.angle_beta   90.00
_cell.angle_gamma   90.00
#
_symmetry.space_group_name_H-M   'P 1'
#
loop_
_entity.id
_entity.type
_entity.pdbx_description
1 polymer ?
#
loop_
_entity_poly.entity_id
_entity_poly.type
_entity_poly.pdbx_seq_one_letter_code
_entity_poly.pdbx_strand_id
1 'polypeptide(L)'
;MGRDAGRFDTGEVAVAPRGWGFWTEAKLDILSAYLRAFATAGSKKAAGDLIYLDLFAGNAMNERRDVSRDIRGSAVRALETLPEPEAAGDMTAHDVPSYRADPPEPPYGSADCRDDT
;
A
#
# COMPACT_ATOMS: atom_id res chain seq x y z
N MET A 1 31.80 -13.99 49.70
CA MET A 1 31.89 -14.15 48.24
C MET A 1 30.69 -14.96 47.76
N GLY A 2 29.56 -14.32 47.50
CA GLY A 2 28.39 -14.93 46.85
C GLY A 2 28.26 -14.30 45.47
N ARG A 3 28.34 -15.11 44.41
CA ARG A 3 28.09 -14.66 43.04
C ARG A 3 26.60 -14.83 42.77
N ASP A 4 25.85 -13.74 42.84
CA ASP A 4 24.51 -13.67 42.23
C ASP A 4 24.72 -13.62 40.72
N ALA A 5 24.49 -14.75 40.05
CA ALA A 5 24.38 -14.79 38.61
C ALA A 5 23.04 -14.18 38.22
N GLY A 6 23.08 -12.90 37.83
CA GLY A 6 21.95 -12.21 37.21
C GLY A 6 21.48 -12.97 35.98
N ARG A 7 20.38 -13.70 36.13
CA ARG A 7 19.62 -14.27 35.02
C ARG A 7 18.95 -13.11 34.28
N PHE A 8 19.54 -12.70 33.17
CA PHE A 8 18.86 -11.83 32.22
C PHE A 8 17.77 -12.66 31.54
N ASP A 9 16.54 -12.40 31.93
CA ASP A 9 15.35 -12.83 31.20
C ASP A 9 15.34 -12.05 29.88
N THR A 10 16.00 -12.59 28.85
CA THR A 10 15.79 -12.18 27.46
C THR A 10 14.38 -12.64 27.08
N GLY A 11 13.38 -11.94 27.61
CA GLY A 11 12.02 -11.97 27.09
C GLY A 11 12.07 -11.46 25.67
N GLU A 12 12.30 -12.37 24.73
CA GLU A 12 12.10 -12.15 23.31
C GLU A 12 10.61 -11.86 23.15
N VAL A 13 10.25 -10.58 23.24
CA VAL A 13 8.95 -10.10 22.82
C VAL A 13 8.94 -10.33 21.31
N ALA A 14 8.46 -11.50 20.90
CA ALA A 14 8.13 -11.78 19.52
C ALA A 14 7.10 -10.72 19.12
N VAL A 15 7.58 -9.64 18.48
CA VAL A 15 6.72 -8.63 17.88
C VAL A 15 5.95 -9.39 16.81
N ALA A 16 4.69 -9.69 17.10
CA ALA A 16 3.81 -10.31 16.12
C ALA A 16 3.97 -9.56 14.80
N PRO A 17 4.25 -10.25 13.67
CA PRO A 17 4.48 -9.59 12.40
C PRO A 17 3.33 -8.61 12.17
N ARG A 18 3.67 -7.32 12.02
CA ARG A 18 2.66 -6.29 11.83
C ARG A 18 2.08 -6.47 10.44
N GLY A 19 1.07 -7.32 10.31
CA GLY A 19 0.34 -7.46 9.07
C GLY A 19 -0.25 -6.11 8.68
N TRP A 20 -0.49 -5.92 7.40
CA TRP A 20 -0.97 -4.66 6.87
C TRP A 20 -2.51 -4.62 6.90
N GLY A 21 -3.07 -3.42 7.06
CA GLY A 21 -4.53 -3.23 7.07
C GLY A 21 -5.04 -2.86 5.67
N PHE A 22 -6.36 -2.86 5.50
CA PHE A 22 -7.08 -2.46 4.27
C PHE A 22 -6.49 -1.21 3.59
N TRP A 23 -6.15 -0.18 4.37
CA TRP A 23 -5.58 1.06 3.87
C TRP A 23 -4.27 0.89 3.08
N THR A 24 -3.51 -0.16 3.36
CA THR A 24 -2.26 -0.44 2.62
C THR A 24 -2.57 -0.98 1.24
N GLU A 25 -3.51 -1.92 1.14
CA GLU A 25 -3.97 -2.46 -0.14
C GLU A 25 -4.58 -1.36 -1.01
N ALA A 26 -5.49 -0.56 -0.45
CA ALA A 26 -6.13 0.54 -1.18
C ALA A 26 -5.10 1.55 -1.72
N LYS A 27 -4.08 1.92 -0.93
CA LYS A 27 -3.00 2.80 -1.40
C LYS A 27 -2.21 2.19 -2.55
N LEU A 28 -1.88 0.90 -2.44
CA LEU A 28 -1.13 0.20 -3.46
C LEU A 28 -1.95 0.02 -4.75
N ASP A 29 -3.27 -0.12 -4.65
CA ASP A 29 -4.17 -0.19 -5.81
C ASP A 29 -4.27 1.15 -6.54
N ILE A 30 -4.39 2.26 -5.81
CA ILE A 30 -4.31 3.61 -6.38
C ILE A 30 -2.96 3.83 -7.06
N LEU A 31 -1.86 3.41 -6.43
CA LEU A 31 -0.53 3.50 -7.02
C LEU A 31 -0.44 2.70 -8.32
N SER A 32 -0.96 1.47 -8.38
CA SER A 32 -0.99 0.67 -9.60
C SER A 32 -1.73 1.36 -10.74
N ALA A 33 -2.88 1.97 -10.47
CA ALA A 33 -3.63 2.72 -11.48
C ALA A 33 -2.84 3.93 -11.99
N TYR A 34 -2.21 4.67 -11.07
CA TYR A 34 -1.37 5.82 -11.43
C TYR A 34 -0.15 5.41 -12.26
N LEU A 35 0.56 4.35 -11.85
CA LEU A 35 1.74 3.82 -12.56
C LEU A 35 1.41 3.47 -14.01
N ARG A 36 0.26 2.84 -14.25
CA ARG A 36 -0.18 2.48 -15.60
C ARG A 36 -0.45 3.72 -16.46
N ALA A 37 -1.14 4.71 -15.90
CA ALA A 37 -1.40 5.97 -16.59
C ALA A 37 -0.09 6.74 -16.88
N PHE A 38 0.81 6.79 -15.90
CA PHE A 38 2.13 7.42 -16.04
C PHE A 38 2.99 6.72 -17.09
N ALA A 39 3.07 5.39 -17.07
CA ALA A 39 3.81 4.60 -18.07
C ALA A 39 3.28 4.83 -19.48
N THR A 40 1.95 4.89 -19.64
CA THR A 40 1.30 5.15 -20.93
C THR A 40 1.54 6.58 -21.43
N ALA A 41 1.50 7.58 -20.55
CA ALA A 41 1.79 8.96 -20.92
C ALA A 41 3.28 9.16 -21.22
N GLY A 42 4.15 8.55 -20.42
CA GLY A 42 5.60 8.57 -20.55
C GLY A 42 6.06 7.92 -21.84
N SER A 43 5.56 6.72 -22.18
CA SER A 43 5.93 6.03 -23.42
C SER A 43 5.58 6.81 -24.69
N LYS A 44 4.53 7.64 -24.66
CA LYS A 44 4.11 8.48 -25.79
C LYS A 44 4.90 9.78 -25.93
N LYS A 45 5.40 10.33 -24.82
CA LYS A 45 5.98 11.69 -24.79
C LYS A 45 7.48 11.73 -24.49
N ALA A 46 8.03 10.71 -23.84
CA ALA A 46 9.44 10.65 -23.54
C ALA A 46 10.20 10.18 -24.78
N ALA A 47 11.20 10.96 -25.19
CA ALA A 47 12.14 10.57 -26.23
C ALA A 47 13.24 9.61 -25.71
N GLY A 48 13.12 9.11 -24.48
CA GLY A 48 14.11 8.30 -23.78
C GLY A 48 13.52 7.48 -22.64
N ASP A 49 14.37 6.96 -21.76
CA ASP A 49 13.98 6.02 -20.70
C ASP A 49 13.06 6.65 -19.63
N LEU A 50 12.09 5.86 -19.17
CA LEU A 50 11.19 6.23 -18.08
C LEU A 50 11.72 5.67 -16.75
N ILE A 51 11.99 6.54 -15.80
CA ILE A 51 12.55 6.17 -14.49
C ILE A 51 11.45 6.26 -13.42
N TYR A 52 11.25 5.15 -12.70
CA TYR A 52 10.44 5.12 -11.49
C TYR A 52 11.35 5.07 -10.25
N LEU A 53 11.12 5.97 -9.30
CA LEU A 53 11.87 6.04 -8.03
C LEU A 53 10.89 5.92 -6.86
N ASP A 54 11.06 4.89 -6.03
CA ASP A 54 10.27 4.66 -4.83
C ASP A 54 11.13 4.73 -3.57
N LEU A 55 11.01 5.82 -2.83
CA LEU A 55 11.74 6.06 -1.59
C LEU A 55 11.14 5.30 -0.39
N PHE A 56 9.99 4.65 -0.57
CA PHE A 56 9.22 3.99 0.49
C PHE A 56 8.77 2.58 0.09
N ALA A 57 9.54 1.88 -0.76
CA ALA A 57 9.14 0.61 -1.35
C ALA A 57 8.82 -0.53 -0.36
N GLY A 58 9.34 -0.43 0.87
CA GLY A 58 9.08 -1.41 1.93
C GLY A 58 9.39 -2.85 1.48
N ASN A 59 8.52 -3.78 1.85
CA ASN A 59 8.64 -5.20 1.46
C ASN A 59 7.97 -5.47 0.10
N ALA A 60 8.56 -6.42 -0.64
CA ALA A 60 8.03 -6.88 -1.92
C ALA A 60 6.64 -7.54 -1.79
N MET A 61 6.41 -8.27 -0.71
CA MET A 61 5.13 -8.88 -0.35
C MET A 61 4.74 -8.47 1.07
N ASN A 62 3.45 -8.24 1.28
CA ASN A 62 2.86 -7.78 2.52
C ASN A 62 1.68 -8.68 2.87
N GLU A 63 1.60 -9.19 4.08
CA GLU A 63 0.47 -10.03 4.50
C GLU A 63 -0.66 -9.16 5.06
N ARG A 64 -1.90 -9.39 4.61
CA ARG A 64 -3.09 -8.71 5.14
C ARG A 64 -3.56 -9.38 6.45
N ARG A 65 -3.88 -8.59 7.49
CA ARG A 65 -4.24 -9.12 8.82
C ARG A 65 -5.59 -9.83 8.89
N ASP A 66 -6.54 -9.38 8.09
CA ASP A 66 -7.95 -9.79 8.16
C ASP A 66 -8.26 -10.96 7.22
N VAL A 67 -7.44 -11.15 6.20
CA VAL A 67 -7.59 -12.19 5.19
C VAL A 67 -6.17 -12.61 4.85
N SER A 68 -5.86 -13.90 4.99
CA SER A 68 -4.56 -14.48 4.72
C SER A 68 -4.22 -14.42 3.22
N ARG A 69 -4.01 -13.21 2.71
CA ARG A 69 -3.73 -12.88 1.31
C ARG A 69 -2.48 -12.01 1.27
N ASP A 70 -1.57 -12.39 0.40
CA ASP A 70 -0.41 -11.60 0.06
C ASP A 70 -0.81 -10.40 -0.82
N ILE A 71 -0.36 -9.23 -0.40
CA ILE A 71 -0.47 -7.96 -1.10
C ILE A 71 0.91 -7.65 -1.69
N ARG A 72 1.00 -7.53 -3.01
CA ARG A 72 2.22 -7.09 -3.69
C ARG A 72 2.54 -5.65 -3.30
N GLY A 73 3.77 -5.40 -2.89
CA GLY A 73 4.31 -4.08 -2.60
C GLY A 73 4.50 -3.21 -3.85
N SER A 74 4.85 -1.95 -3.64
CA SER A 74 4.95 -0.94 -4.69
C SER A 74 6.04 -1.25 -5.73
N ALA A 75 7.21 -1.72 -5.30
CA ALA A 75 8.30 -2.08 -6.23
C ALA A 75 7.90 -3.20 -7.20
N VAL A 76 7.23 -4.25 -6.69
CA VAL A 76 6.74 -5.36 -7.54
C VAL A 76 5.68 -4.84 -8.51
N ARG A 77 4.72 -4.05 -8.02
CA ARG A 77 3.67 -3.45 -8.86
C ARG A 77 4.26 -2.56 -9.96
N ALA A 78 5.32 -1.80 -9.67
CA ALA A 78 6.00 -0.97 -10.66
C ALA A 78 6.72 -1.80 -11.73
N LEU A 79 7.44 -2.86 -11.34
CA LEU A 79 8.10 -3.76 -12.29
C LEU A 79 7.12 -4.51 -13.20
N GLU A 80 5.94 -4.86 -12.66
CA GLU A 80 4.88 -5.54 -13.42
C GLU A 80 4.01 -4.58 -14.26
N THR A 81 4.19 -3.27 -14.11
CA THR A 81 3.41 -2.28 -14.86
C THR A 81 3.88 -2.23 -16.31
N LEU A 82 2.99 -2.58 -17.23
CA LEU A 82 3.17 -2.36 -18.66
C LEU A 82 2.32 -1.15 -19.11
N PRO A 83 2.82 -0.33 -20.05
CA PRO A 83 1.97 0.65 -20.71
C PRO A 83 0.83 -0.07 -21.45
N GLU A 84 -0.34 0.55 -21.51
CA GLU A 84 -1.47 -0.04 -22.25
C GLU A 84 -1.11 -0.24 -23.72
N PRO A 85 -1.28 -1.45 -24.30
CA PRO A 85 -1.24 -1.61 -25.75
C PRO A 85 -2.39 -0.78 -26.36
N GLU A 86 -2.22 -0.26 -27.58
CA GLU A 86 -3.16 0.64 -28.27
C GLU A 86 -4.58 0.07 -28.40
N ALA A 87 -5.36 0.13 -27.34
CA ALA A 87 -6.77 -0.19 -27.27
C ALA A 87 -7.44 0.70 -26.22
N ALA A 88 -7.17 2.00 -26.29
CA ALA A 88 -7.94 3.01 -25.58
C ALA A 88 -7.88 4.29 -26.41
N GLY A 89 -8.82 4.42 -27.34
CA GLY A 89 -9.15 5.72 -27.91
C GLY A 89 -9.47 6.69 -26.78
N ASP A 90 -8.92 7.90 -26.90
CA ASP A 90 -9.34 9.14 -26.24
C ASP A 90 -9.97 9.01 -24.84
N MET A 91 -9.21 8.52 -23.86
CA MET A 91 -9.62 8.57 -22.46
C MET A 91 -9.19 9.93 -21.89
N THR A 92 -10.12 10.88 -21.87
CA THR A 92 -9.92 12.23 -21.34
C THR A 92 -9.90 12.19 -19.81
N ALA A 93 -9.45 13.27 -19.15
CA ALA A 93 -9.42 13.34 -17.68
C ALA A 93 -10.80 13.14 -17.01
N HIS A 94 -11.89 13.20 -17.79
CA HIS A 94 -13.26 12.94 -17.34
C HIS A 94 -13.62 11.44 -17.28
N ASP A 95 -12.83 10.59 -17.94
CA ASP A 95 -13.07 9.14 -18.05
C ASP A 95 -12.35 8.35 -16.96
N VAL A 96 -11.54 9.01 -16.12
CA VAL A 96 -11.02 8.41 -14.88
C VAL A 96 -12.22 8.23 -13.94
N PRO A 97 -12.55 6.99 -13.53
CA PRO A 97 -13.60 6.78 -12.55
C PRO A 97 -13.26 7.60 -11.32
N SER A 98 -14.14 8.54 -10.94
CA SER A 98 -13.98 9.27 -9.68
C SER A 98 -13.96 8.22 -8.58
N TYR A 99 -12.79 7.98 -7.99
CA TYR A 99 -12.69 7.10 -6.84
C TYR A 99 -13.40 7.79 -5.68
N ARG A 100 -14.69 7.52 -5.55
CA ARG A 100 -15.42 7.74 -4.32
C ARG A 100 -15.04 6.56 -3.45
N ALA A 101 -14.03 6.75 -2.61
CA ALA A 101 -13.83 5.85 -1.49
C ALA A 101 -15.12 5.96 -0.66
N ASP A 102 -16.03 5.01 -0.80
CA ASP A 102 -17.00 4.81 0.27
C ASP A 102 -16.16 4.44 1.48
N PRO A 103 -16.13 5.30 2.53
CA PRO A 103 -15.35 4.99 3.71
C PRO A 103 -15.85 3.64 4.22
N PRO A 104 -14.97 2.70 4.58
CA PRO A 104 -15.43 1.48 5.23
C PRO A 104 -16.27 1.89 6.43
N GLU A 105 -17.49 1.32 6.54
CA GLU A 105 -18.31 1.40 7.75
C GLU A 105 -17.39 1.18 8.96
N PRO A 106 -17.28 2.15 9.88
CA PRO A 106 -16.32 2.03 10.96
C PRO A 106 -16.66 0.78 11.79
N PRO A 107 -15.70 -0.14 12.03
CA PRO A 107 -15.94 -1.29 12.90
C PRO A 107 -15.99 -0.88 14.38
N TYR A 108 -15.79 0.40 14.68
CA TYR A 108 -15.84 0.94 16.03
C TYR A 108 -17.09 1.79 16.14
N GLY A 109 -18.02 1.31 16.98
CA GLY A 109 -19.21 2.06 17.36
C GLY A 109 -18.84 3.48 17.75
N SER A 110 -19.65 4.43 17.30
CA SER A 110 -19.58 5.85 17.64
C SER A 110 -19.09 6.03 19.07
N ALA A 111 -17.89 6.60 19.25
CA ALA A 111 -17.49 7.09 20.55
C ALA A 111 -18.56 8.09 20.96
N ASP A 112 -19.36 7.70 21.95
CA ASP A 112 -20.40 8.48 22.58
C ASP A 112 -19.67 9.65 23.26
N CYS A 113 -19.48 10.75 22.54
CA CYS A 113 -18.98 12.00 23.11
C CYS A 113 -20.07 12.54 24.04
N ARG A 114 -20.16 11.97 25.26
CA ARG A 114 -20.87 12.63 26.35
C ARG A 114 -20.06 13.88 26.69
N ASP A 115 -20.63 15.04 26.41
CA ASP A 115 -20.22 16.31 27.00
C ASP A 115 -20.44 16.21 28.52
N ASP A 116 -19.36 15.96 29.25
CA ASP A 116 -19.30 16.23 30.68
C ASP A 116 -19.04 17.72 30.88
N THR A 117 -20.11 18.51 30.96
CA THR A 117 -20.11 19.86 31.53
C THR A 117 -21.21 20.00 32.55
#